data_AF-A0A1C6XCG1-F1
#
_entry.id   AF-A0A1C6XCG1-F1
#
_cell.length_a   1.000
_cell.length_b   1.000
_cell.length_c   1.000
_cell.angle_alpha   90.00
_cell.angle_beta   90.00
_cell.angle_gamma   90.00
#
_symmetry.space_group_name_H-M   'P 1'
#
loop_
_entity.id
_entity.type
_entity.pdbx_description
1 polymer ?
#
loop_
_entity_poly.entity_id
_entity_poly.type
_entity_poly.pdbx_seq_one_letter_code
_entity_poly.pdbx_strand_id
1 'polypeptide(L)'
;RVYNPNLVIIQQRYKKKIGSPQKYFYALATKVQISEDTTIIAYTSANINDHNPSGKKYENTIVKKANSFKTDINSEEDIRQGKLQKAFVNLAGYLIQKRGDRADVTYIESIDGHSSIKYTSWCGKCFKSYYINK
;
A
#
# COMPACT_ATOMS: atom_id res chain seq x y z
N ARG A 1 -6.72 -9.31 -7.93
CA ARG A 1 -8.14 -9.74 -8.10
C ARG A 1 -8.99 -8.50 -8.37
N VAL A 2 -9.90 -8.53 -9.34
CA VAL A 2 -10.78 -7.39 -9.66
C VAL A 2 -12.18 -7.69 -9.12
N TYR A 3 -12.77 -6.74 -8.38
CA TYR A 3 -14.18 -6.84 -7.94
C TYR A 3 -15.08 -5.97 -8.81
N ASN A 4 -14.63 -4.76 -9.12
CA ASN A 4 -15.24 -3.85 -10.08
C ASN A 4 -14.17 -2.87 -10.61
N PRO A 5 -14.49 -2.01 -11.60
CA PRO A 5 -13.51 -1.09 -12.19
C PRO A 5 -12.85 -0.11 -11.20
N ASN A 6 -13.46 0.11 -10.03
CA ASN A 6 -13.02 1.04 -8.99
C ASN A 6 -12.59 0.33 -7.70
N LEU A 7 -12.57 -1.01 -7.66
CA LEU A 7 -12.19 -1.78 -6.47
C LEU A 7 -11.48 -3.08 -6.87
N VAL A 8 -10.22 -3.17 -6.46
CA VAL A 8 -9.36 -4.31 -6.77
C VAL A 8 -8.49 -4.67 -5.56
N ILE A 9 -7.97 -5.89 -5.53
CA ILE A 9 -6.81 -6.23 -4.71
C ILE A 9 -5.57 -6.18 -5.59
N ILE A 10 -4.61 -5.38 -5.14
CA ILE A 10 -3.27 -5.29 -5.72
C ILE A 10 -2.27 -6.08 -4.90
N GLN A 11 -1.27 -6.61 -5.57
CA GLN A 11 -0.03 -7.08 -4.96
C GLN A 11 1.07 -6.09 -5.34
N GLN A 12 1.84 -5.62 -4.37
CA GLN A 12 3.03 -4.81 -4.61
C GLN A 12 4.23 -5.55 -4.05
N ARG A 13 5.27 -5.71 -4.88
CA ARG A 13 6.56 -6.27 -4.49
C ARG A 13 7.61 -5.16 -4.46
N TYR A 14 8.34 -5.03 -3.36
CA TYR A 14 9.41 -4.04 -3.25
C TYR A 14 10.67 -4.54 -3.97
N LYS A 15 11.48 -3.59 -4.47
CA LYS A 15 12.82 -3.93 -4.97
C LYS A 15 13.69 -4.41 -3.81
N LYS A 16 14.36 -5.54 -4.01
CA LYS A 16 15.31 -6.10 -3.04
C LYS A 16 16.53 -5.17 -2.94
N LYS A 17 16.85 -4.67 -1.74
CA LYS A 17 18.17 -4.08 -1.48
C LYS A 17 19.16 -5.21 -1.21
N ILE A 18 20.42 -5.02 -1.61
CA ILE A 18 21.51 -5.98 -1.35
C ILE A 18 21.50 -6.33 0.15
N GLY A 19 21.53 -7.63 0.46
CA GLY A 19 21.54 -8.13 1.84
C GLY A 19 20.19 -8.09 2.59
N SER A 20 19.11 -7.55 2.00
CA SER A 20 17.78 -7.50 2.65
C SER A 20 16.80 -8.52 2.05
N PRO A 21 15.86 -9.07 2.84
CA PRO A 21 14.73 -9.82 2.30
C PRO A 21 13.89 -8.93 1.39
N GLN A 22 13.44 -9.49 0.27
CA GLN A 22 12.47 -8.81 -0.57
C GLN A 22 11.12 -8.77 0.16
N LYS A 23 10.43 -7.64 0.08
CA LYS A 23 9.16 -7.42 0.76
C LYS A 23 8.00 -7.41 -0.23
N TYR A 24 6.80 -7.69 0.26
CA TYR A 24 5.57 -7.53 -0.52
C TYR A 24 4.40 -7.16 0.39
N PHE A 25 3.34 -6.62 -0.19
CA PHE A 25 2.05 -6.48 0.49
C PHE A 25 0.90 -6.77 -0.48
N TYR A 26 -0.25 -7.11 0.12
CA TYR A 26 -1.54 -7.04 -0.55
C TYR A 26 -2.38 -5.92 0.07
N ALA A 27 -3.13 -5.21 -0.78
CA ALA A 27 -4.05 -4.17 -0.35
C ALA A 27 -5.31 -4.15 -1.21
N LEU A 28 -6.45 -3.86 -0.59
CA LEU A 28 -7.62 -3.36 -1.28
C LEU A 28 -7.30 -1.95 -1.77
N ALA A 29 -7.46 -1.74 -3.07
CA ALA A 29 -7.29 -0.48 -3.76
C ALA A 29 -8.65 -0.01 -4.27
N THR A 30 -9.04 1.21 -3.95
CA THR A 30 -10.24 1.82 -4.49
C THR A 30 -9.97 3.18 -5.11
N LYS A 31 -10.68 3.48 -6.20
CA LYS A 31 -10.72 4.80 -6.83
C LYS A 31 -12.10 5.39 -6.60
N VAL A 32 -12.14 6.59 -6.03
CA VAL A 32 -13.39 7.33 -5.77
C VAL A 32 -13.24 8.73 -6.32
N GLN A 33 -14.15 9.12 -7.21
CA GLN A 33 -14.27 10.50 -7.66
C GLN A 33 -15.17 11.25 -6.67
N ILE A 34 -14.63 12.26 -6.00
CA ILE A 34 -15.33 13.06 -4.99
C ILE A 34 -16.06 14.24 -5.64
N SER A 35 -15.47 14.80 -6.69
CA SER A 35 -16.05 15.85 -7.54
C SER A 35 -15.48 15.75 -8.95
N GLU A 36 -15.95 16.59 -9.88
CA GLU A 36 -15.41 16.66 -11.25
C GLU A 36 -13.87 16.77 -11.26
N ASP A 37 -13.32 17.60 -10.37
CA ASP A 37 -11.89 17.88 -10.29
C ASP A 37 -11.14 17.09 -9.22
N THR A 38 -11.81 16.34 -8.33
CA THR A 38 -11.16 15.67 -7.21
C THR A 38 -11.36 14.16 -7.25
N THR A 39 -10.26 13.42 -7.29
CA THR A 39 -10.23 11.96 -7.21
C THR A 39 -9.32 11.50 -6.09
N ILE A 40 -9.79 10.51 -5.32
CA ILE A 40 -9.00 9.81 -4.32
C ILE A 40 -8.74 8.39 -4.80
N ILE A 41 -7.50 7.95 -4.68
CA ILE A 41 -7.14 6.53 -4.76
C ILE A 41 -6.64 6.12 -3.39
N ALA A 42 -7.30 5.16 -2.76
CA ALA A 42 -6.96 4.72 -1.41
C ALA A 42 -6.63 3.23 -1.39
N TYR A 43 -5.66 2.87 -0.55
CA TYR A 43 -5.14 1.53 -0.34
C TYR A 43 -5.17 1.18 1.14
N THR A 44 -5.60 -0.04 1.45
CA THR A 44 -5.51 -0.59 2.80
C THR A 44 -5.30 -2.10 2.73
N SER A 45 -4.42 -2.64 3.56
CA SER A 45 -4.34 -4.09 3.75
C SER A 45 -5.62 -4.61 4.40
N ALA A 46 -6.09 -5.75 3.91
CA ALA A 46 -7.23 -6.49 4.44
C ALA A 46 -6.77 -7.81 5.05
N ASN A 47 -7.69 -8.57 5.64
CA ASN A 47 -7.40 -9.91 6.14
C ASN A 47 -7.30 -10.90 4.95
N ILE A 48 -6.08 -11.00 4.42
CA ILE A 48 -5.76 -11.81 3.24
C ILE A 48 -4.96 -13.03 3.66
N ASN A 49 -5.55 -14.21 3.44
CA ASN A 49 -4.83 -15.47 3.47
C ASN A 49 -4.11 -15.68 2.14
N ASP A 50 -2.81 -15.49 2.13
CA ASP A 50 -1.92 -15.70 1.00
C ASP A 50 -1.04 -16.93 1.19
N HIS A 51 -1.38 -17.81 2.14
CA HIS A 51 -0.65 -19.04 2.43
C HIS A 51 0.84 -18.82 2.76
N ASN A 52 1.22 -17.61 3.18
CA ASN A 52 2.56 -17.35 3.71
C ASN A 52 2.70 -18.10 5.04
N PRO A 53 3.79 -18.85 5.28
CA PRO A 53 3.98 -19.65 6.49
C PRO A 53 4.16 -18.77 7.75
N SER A 54 4.38 -17.46 7.59
CA SER A 54 4.47 -16.56 8.73
C SER A 54 3.13 -16.49 9.47
N GLY A 55 3.11 -16.92 10.73
CA GLY A 55 1.94 -16.80 11.62
C GLY A 55 1.64 -15.36 12.08
N LYS A 56 2.21 -14.35 11.42
CA LYS A 56 2.03 -12.94 11.79
C LYS A 56 0.60 -12.50 11.47
N LYS A 57 -0.17 -12.29 12.53
CA LYS A 57 -1.47 -11.63 12.44
C LYS A 57 -1.25 -10.12 12.38
N TYR A 58 -1.95 -9.48 11.47
CA TYR A 58 -1.98 -8.02 11.36
C TYR A 58 -3.42 -7.55 11.54
N GLU A 59 -3.57 -6.47 12.29
CA GLU A 59 -4.82 -5.78 12.49
C GLU A 59 -4.63 -4.31 12.14
N ASN A 60 -5.43 -3.81 11.21
CA ASN A 60 -5.39 -2.41 10.80
C ASN A 60 -6.06 -1.54 11.86
N THR A 61 -5.29 -0.61 12.44
CA THR A 61 -5.76 0.29 13.49
C THR A 61 -6.39 1.58 12.95
N ILE A 62 -6.06 1.96 11.71
CA ILE A 62 -6.57 3.17 11.04
C ILE A 62 -7.91 2.86 10.35
N VAL A 63 -7.93 1.86 9.48
CA VAL A 63 -9.12 1.43 8.73
C VAL A 63 -9.64 0.12 9.33
N LYS A 64 -10.21 0.18 10.55
CA LYS A 64 -10.66 -1.01 11.30
C LYS A 64 -11.63 -1.89 10.51
N LYS A 65 -12.45 -1.30 9.64
CA LYS A 65 -13.40 -2.02 8.77
C LYS A 65 -12.71 -2.92 7.74
N ALA A 66 -11.44 -2.67 7.41
CA ALA A 66 -10.68 -3.54 6.51
C ALA A 66 -10.40 -4.93 7.14
N ASN A 67 -10.38 -5.03 8.47
CA ASN A 67 -10.12 -6.28 9.19
C ASN A 67 -11.24 -7.32 9.02
N SER A 68 -12.48 -6.87 8.76
CA SER A 68 -13.60 -7.76 8.48
C SER A 68 -13.59 -8.32 7.05
N PHE A 69 -12.82 -7.73 6.15
CA PHE A 69 -12.72 -8.20 4.77
C PHE A 69 -11.75 -9.39 4.71
N LYS A 70 -12.30 -10.59 4.57
CA LYS A 70 -11.54 -11.84 4.47
C LYS A 70 -11.53 -12.36 3.04
N THR A 71 -10.35 -12.67 2.53
CA THR A 71 -10.24 -13.39 1.24
C THR A 71 -9.03 -14.29 1.23
N ASP A 72 -9.17 -15.41 0.54
CA ASP A 72 -8.07 -16.29 0.18
C ASP A 72 -7.50 -15.87 -1.19
N ILE A 73 -6.18 -15.97 -1.36
CA ILE A 73 -5.46 -15.71 -2.61
C ILE A 73 -4.50 -16.87 -2.85
N ASN A 74 -4.59 -17.47 -4.03
CA ASN A 74 -3.56 -18.37 -4.54
C ASN A 74 -2.32 -17.54 -4.91
N SER A 75 -1.41 -17.39 -3.97
CA SER A 75 -0.17 -16.61 -4.10
C SER A 75 0.93 -17.41 -4.79
N GLU A 76 1.99 -16.72 -5.20
CA GLU A 76 3.12 -17.35 -5.86
C GLU A 76 3.93 -18.23 -4.88
N GLU A 77 4.66 -19.20 -5.43
CA GLU A 77 5.40 -20.21 -4.65
C GLU A 77 6.43 -19.59 -3.68
N ASP A 78 7.07 -18.48 -4.07
CA ASP A 78 8.02 -17.78 -3.20
C ASP A 78 7.38 -17.16 -1.95
N ILE A 79 6.13 -16.73 -2.03
CA ILE A 79 5.33 -16.28 -0.89
C ILE A 79 4.95 -17.47 0.00
N ARG A 80 4.44 -18.55 -0.62
CA ARG A 80 4.06 -19.78 0.08
C ARG A 80 5.23 -20.48 0.78
N GLN A 81 6.44 -20.29 0.27
CA GLN A 81 7.68 -20.77 0.90
C GLN A 81 8.25 -19.77 1.92
N GLY A 82 7.63 -18.61 2.12
CA GLY A 82 8.11 -17.60 3.07
C GLY A 82 9.40 -16.88 2.66
N LYS A 83 9.79 -16.94 1.38
CA LYS A 83 11.01 -16.27 0.86
C LYS A 83 10.88 -14.75 0.86
N LEU A 84 9.65 -14.25 0.83
CA LEU A 84 9.33 -12.83 0.86
C LEU A 84 8.77 -12.41 2.22
N GLN A 85 9.21 -11.25 2.71
CA GLN A 85 8.70 -10.68 3.95
C GLN A 85 7.41 -9.89 3.70
N LYS A 86 6.33 -10.30 4.36
CA LYS A 86 5.03 -9.61 4.29
C LYS A 86 5.07 -8.27 5.03
N ALA A 87 4.58 -7.23 4.38
CA ALA A 87 4.34 -5.88 4.91
C ALA A 87 2.84 -5.56 4.85
N PHE A 88 2.41 -4.55 5.60
CA PHE A 88 0.99 -4.20 5.73
C PHE A 88 0.76 -2.70 5.59
N VAL A 89 -0.20 -2.33 4.74
CA VAL A 89 -0.59 -0.94 4.52
C VAL A 89 -1.72 -0.59 5.49
N ASN A 90 -1.46 0.27 6.47
CA ASN A 90 -2.50 0.79 7.36
C ASN A 90 -3.44 1.72 6.57
N LEU A 91 -2.85 2.65 5.84
CA LEU A 91 -3.54 3.55 4.91
C LEU A 91 -2.49 4.12 3.97
N ALA A 92 -2.71 4.02 2.67
CA ALA A 92 -1.93 4.77 1.70
C ALA A 92 -2.84 5.27 0.58
N GLY A 93 -2.40 6.26 -0.19
CA GLY A 93 -3.22 6.74 -1.27
C GLY A 93 -2.76 8.05 -1.89
N TYR A 94 -3.51 8.45 -2.90
CA TYR A 94 -3.33 9.68 -3.64
C TYR A 94 -4.59 10.52 -3.54
N LEU A 95 -4.44 11.81 -3.26
CA LEU A 95 -5.42 12.84 -3.55
C LEU A 95 -4.98 13.54 -4.83
N ILE A 96 -5.78 13.42 -5.88
CA ILE A 96 -5.55 14.00 -7.20
C ILE A 96 -6.57 15.12 -7.40
N GLN A 97 -6.08 16.34 -7.58
CA GLN A 97 -6.91 17.53 -7.80
C GLN A 97 -6.54 18.15 -9.14
N LYS A 98 -7.49 18.19 -10.07
CA LYS A 98 -7.37 18.90 -11.34
C LYS A 98 -7.49 20.40 -11.09
N ARG A 99 -6.63 21.18 -11.76
CA ARG A 99 -6.62 22.64 -11.73
C ARG A 99 -6.32 23.16 -13.13
N GLY A 100 -7.36 23.43 -13.90
CA GLY A 100 -7.23 23.84 -15.30
C GLY A 100 -6.51 22.78 -16.14
N ASP A 101 -5.34 23.12 -16.65
CA ASP A 101 -4.44 22.27 -17.43
C ASP A 101 -3.46 21.43 -16.59
N ARG A 102 -3.52 21.54 -15.25
CA ARG A 102 -2.61 20.86 -14.32
C ARG A 102 -3.35 19.90 -13.39
N ALA A 103 -2.57 19.03 -12.74
CA ALA A 103 -3.04 18.18 -11.66
C ALA A 103 -2.08 18.26 -10.47
N ASP A 104 -2.63 18.58 -9.30
CA ASP A 104 -1.93 18.49 -8.02
C ASP A 104 -2.13 17.10 -7.44
N VAL A 105 -1.04 16.40 -7.13
CA VAL A 105 -1.07 15.04 -6.57
C VAL A 105 -0.41 15.05 -5.20
N THR A 106 -1.19 14.69 -4.17
CA THR A 106 -0.69 14.50 -2.81
C THR A 106 -0.68 13.02 -2.47
N TYR A 107 0.45 12.50 -2.01
CA TYR A 107 0.61 11.11 -1.57
C TYR A 107 0.71 11.03 -0.05
N ILE A 108 0.00 10.08 0.54
CA ILE A 108 0.04 9.79 1.97
C ILE A 108 0.27 8.29 2.13
N GLU A 109 1.14 7.90 3.06
CA GLU A 109 1.36 6.50 3.40
C GLU A 109 1.61 6.27 4.89
N SER A 110 1.05 5.16 5.38
CA SER A 110 1.34 4.53 6.66
C SER A 110 1.42 3.03 6.41
N ILE A 111 2.63 2.49 6.47
CA ILE A 111 2.91 1.10 6.12
C ILE A 111 3.77 0.47 7.22
N ASP A 112 3.27 -0.61 7.82
CA ASP A 112 4.01 -1.44 8.77
C ASP A 112 4.90 -2.45 8.03
N GLY A 113 6.09 -2.70 8.56
CA GLY A 113 7.13 -3.51 7.92
C GLY A 113 7.85 -2.79 6.78
N HIS A 114 7.51 -1.53 6.50
CA HIS A 114 8.21 -0.68 5.54
C HIS A 114 8.90 0.48 6.26
N SER A 115 10.23 0.44 6.30
CA SER A 115 11.03 1.64 6.54
C SER A 115 10.93 2.49 5.28
N SER A 116 10.23 3.62 5.33
CA SER A 116 10.30 4.62 4.26
C SER A 116 11.78 4.86 3.94
N ILE A 117 12.10 4.92 2.65
CA ILE A 117 13.46 5.17 2.19
C ILE A 117 13.89 6.49 2.84
N LYS A 118 14.81 6.41 3.82
CA LYS A 118 15.53 7.60 4.29
C LYS A 118 16.26 8.13 3.06
N TYR A 119 15.74 9.18 2.43
CA TYR A 119 16.52 9.98 1.51
C TYR A 119 17.52 10.81 2.33
N THR A 120 18.58 10.16 2.83
CA THR A 120 19.83 10.88 3.10
C THR A 120 20.52 11.11 1.75
N SER A 121 19.91 11.92 0.90
CA SER A 121 20.51 12.39 -0.34
C SER A 121 19.68 13.55 -0.88
N TRP A 122 20.42 14.59 -1.28
CA TRP A 122 20.05 15.89 -1.83
C TRP A 122 18.75 15.97 -2.66
N CYS A 123 18.31 14.89 -3.32
CA CYS A 123 17.06 14.82 -4.09
C CYS A 123 15.77 14.97 -3.27
N GLY A 124 15.79 14.70 -1.95
CA GLY A 124 14.61 14.88 -1.09
C GLY A 124 14.16 16.36 -0.96
N LYS A 125 15.04 17.33 -1.26
CA LYS A 125 14.69 18.76 -1.26
C LYS A 125 13.90 19.19 -2.51
N CYS A 126 13.93 18.41 -3.60
CA CYS A 126 13.26 18.79 -4.86
C CYS A 126 11.76 18.45 -4.87
N PHE A 127 11.33 17.50 -4.04
CA PHE A 127 9.93 17.14 -3.84
C PHE A 127 9.59 17.49 -2.40
N LYS A 128 8.75 18.51 -2.16
CA LYS A 128 8.29 18.94 -0.81
C LYS A 128 7.53 17.82 -0.08
N SER A 129 8.23 16.76 0.30
CA SER A 129 7.72 15.61 1.02
C SER A 129 7.89 15.89 2.51
N TYR A 130 6.78 16.03 3.22
CA TYR A 130 6.77 16.18 4.67
C TYR A 130 6.56 14.80 5.28
N TYR A 131 7.55 14.34 6.05
CA TYR A 131 7.47 13.11 6.82
C TYR A 131 6.91 13.43 8.20
N ILE A 132 5.75 12.88 8.54
CA ILE A 132 5.21 12.91 9.90
C ILE A 132 5.46 11.54 10.50
N ASN A 133 6.49 11.41 11.34
CA ASN A 133 6.63 10.26 12.23
C ASN A 133 5.74 10.50 13.46
N LYS A 134 4.90 9.53 13.80
CA LYS A 134 4.25 9.43 15.11
C LYS A 134 4.87 8.26 15.86
#